data_AF-A0A914YB39-F1
#
_entry.id   AF-A0A914YB39-F1
#
_cell.length_a   1.000
_cell.length_b   1.000
_cell.length_c   1.000
_cell.angle_alpha   90.00
_cell.angle_beta   90.00
_cell.angle_gamma   90.00
#
_symmetry.space_group_name_H-M   'P 1'
#
loop_
_entity.id
_entity.type
_entity.pdbx_description
1 polymer ?
#
loop_
_entity_poly.entity_id
_entity_poly.type
_entity_poly.pdbx_seq_one_letter_code
_entity_poly.pdbx_strand_id
1 'polypeptide(L)'
;MKEICEELDLEVDFIRRGRRPTLPFKLYLKEKYFDAYIKSILEELKLRFGNRQQAAFSLQSLLPSHASKLSFEKIEKAVRQYSSFLENEEIEDEVQTWKLYCSSLEKKPDTVTETLTLFDKTLSLLYPNIYTLLIILATVPVSTCTVERSFSLLRHILTDFRANMLPERTSNLAILAWHNYLANALDGNKIVDIFNEKTRRVKF
;
A
#
# COMPACT_ATOMS: atom_id res chain seq x y z
N MET A 1 11.54 -20.43 -12.00
CA MET A 1 12.78 -19.62 -11.86
C MET A 1 13.46 -19.41 -13.21
N LYS A 2 13.82 -20.45 -13.98
CA LYS A 2 14.35 -20.27 -15.35
C LYS A 2 13.34 -19.59 -16.30
N GLU A 3 12.10 -20.07 -16.33
CA GLU A 3 11.05 -19.53 -17.21
C GLU A 3 10.63 -18.10 -16.84
N ILE A 4 10.62 -17.76 -15.54
CA ILE A 4 10.28 -16.41 -15.05
C ILE A 4 11.41 -15.40 -15.37
N CYS A 5 12.66 -15.85 -15.45
CA CYS A 5 13.79 -14.99 -15.82
C CYS A 5 13.85 -14.71 -17.32
N GLU A 6 13.32 -15.60 -18.17
CA GLU A 6 13.23 -15.39 -19.63
C GLU A 6 12.12 -14.40 -20.01
N GLU A 7 11.02 -14.31 -19.25
CA GLU A 7 9.96 -13.31 -19.49
C GLU A 7 10.33 -11.89 -19.05
N LEU A 8 11.32 -11.73 -18.17
CA LEU A 8 11.74 -10.44 -17.59
C LEU A 8 13.03 -9.88 -18.21
N ASP A 9 13.55 -10.48 -19.29
CA ASP A 9 14.82 -10.11 -19.94
C ASP A 9 16.01 -10.04 -18.95
N LEU A 10 15.97 -10.86 -17.90
CA LEU A 10 17.02 -10.95 -16.90
C LEU A 10 17.95 -12.13 -17.25
N GLU A 11 19.12 -11.82 -17.83
CA GLU A 11 20.18 -12.80 -18.11
C GLU A 11 20.76 -13.39 -16.81
N VAL A 12 20.12 -14.46 -16.31
CA VAL A 12 20.67 -15.29 -15.25
C VAL A 12 21.62 -16.31 -15.87
N ASP A 13 22.85 -15.88 -16.11
CA ASP A 13 23.96 -16.77 -16.43
C ASP A 13 24.22 -17.74 -15.26
N PHE A 14 23.73 -18.98 -15.40
CA PHE A 14 24.18 -20.09 -14.57
C PHE A 14 25.68 -20.27 -14.83
N ILE A 15 26.49 -20.08 -13.79
CA ILE A 15 27.95 -20.20 -13.84
C ILE A 15 28.32 -21.56 -14.45
N ARG A 16 28.63 -21.57 -15.76
CA ARG A 16 29.28 -22.72 -16.40
C ARG A 16 30.67 -22.80 -15.77
N ARG A 17 30.98 -23.96 -15.17
CA ARG A 17 32.22 -24.29 -14.42
C ARG A 17 33.49 -24.17 -15.30
N GLY A 18 33.83 -22.98 -15.78
CA GLY A 18 34.93 -22.81 -16.72
C GLY A 18 35.31 -21.37 -17.09
N ARG A 19 34.47 -20.35 -16.81
CA ARG A 19 34.89 -18.95 -16.97
C ARG A 19 35.14 -18.35 -15.59
N ARG A 20 36.41 -18.12 -15.25
CA ARG A 20 36.75 -17.28 -14.09
C ARG A 20 36.24 -15.87 -14.38
N PRO A 21 35.50 -15.21 -13.46
CA PRO A 21 35.21 -13.80 -13.62
C PRO A 21 36.53 -13.02 -13.66
N THR A 22 36.64 -12.06 -14.58
CA THR A 22 37.78 -11.14 -14.71
C THR A 22 37.97 -10.25 -13.47
N LEU A 23 36.93 -10.15 -12.63
CA LEU A 23 36.92 -9.45 -11.36
C LEU A 23 36.93 -10.46 -10.19
N PRO A 24 37.56 -10.12 -9.04
CA PRO A 24 37.44 -10.87 -7.80
C PRO A 24 35.98 -11.22 -7.51
N PHE A 25 35.69 -12.46 -7.09
CA PHE A 25 34.32 -12.96 -6.87
C PHE A 25 33.43 -12.01 -6.04
N LYS A 26 34.02 -11.32 -5.06
CA LYS A 26 33.34 -10.27 -4.27
C LYS A 26 32.87 -9.07 -5.10
N LEU A 27 33.67 -8.61 -6.05
CA LEU A 27 33.32 -7.47 -6.92
C LEU A 27 32.27 -7.88 -7.96
N TYR A 28 32.36 -9.10 -8.50
CA TYR A 28 31.32 -9.64 -9.40
C TYR A 28 29.95 -9.75 -8.72
N LEU A 29 29.90 -10.28 -7.49
CA LEU A 29 28.65 -10.34 -6.71
C LEU A 29 28.10 -8.96 -6.37
N LYS A 30 29.00 -8.01 -6.07
CA LYS A 30 28.63 -6.63 -5.76
C LYS A 30 28.01 -5.94 -6.98
N GLU A 31 28.67 -5.96 -8.12
CA GLU A 31 28.17 -5.28 -9.34
C GLU A 31 26.93 -5.95 -9.92
N LYS A 32 26.87 -7.29 -9.97
CA LYS A 32 25.77 -7.99 -10.66
C LYS A 32 24.51 -8.15 -9.82
N TYR A 33 24.65 -8.44 -8.52
CA TYR A 33 23.50 -8.75 -7.67
C TYR A 33 23.20 -7.63 -6.67
N PHE A 34 24.23 -7.12 -5.98
CA PHE A 34 24.01 -6.13 -4.92
C PHE A 34 23.61 -4.76 -5.47
N ASP A 35 24.31 -4.26 -6.49
CA ASP A 35 24.00 -2.97 -7.10
C ASP A 35 22.67 -3.02 -7.88
N ALA A 36 22.37 -4.14 -8.55
CA ALA A 36 21.08 -4.36 -9.20
C ALA A 36 19.93 -4.38 -8.17
N TYR A 37 20.13 -5.05 -7.03
CA TYR A 37 19.15 -5.09 -5.95
C TYR A 37 18.93 -3.72 -5.30
N ILE A 38 20.00 -2.96 -5.03
CA ILE A 38 19.89 -1.59 -4.51
C ILE A 38 19.16 -0.69 -5.49
N LYS A 39 19.45 -0.79 -6.79
CA LYS A 39 18.75 -0.02 -7.82
C LYS A 39 17.26 -0.35 -7.85
N SER A 40 16.91 -1.64 -7.79
CA SER A 40 15.52 -2.10 -7.71
C SER A 40 14.81 -1.54 -6.48
N ILE A 41 15.40 -1.63 -5.28
CA ILE A 41 14.83 -1.02 -4.07
C ILE A 41 14.64 0.49 -4.25
N LEU A 42 15.63 1.16 -4.85
CA LEU A 42 15.59 2.61 -5.05
C LEU A 42 14.50 3.02 -6.05
N GLU A 43 14.28 2.23 -7.10
CA GLU A 43 13.16 2.43 -8.04
C GLU A 43 11.81 2.17 -7.38
N GLU A 44 11.68 1.09 -6.59
CA GLU A 44 10.47 0.82 -5.81
C GLU A 44 10.16 1.94 -4.83
N LEU A 45 11.18 2.47 -4.14
CA LEU A 45 11.03 3.63 -3.24
C LEU A 45 10.60 4.88 -4.00
N LYS A 46 11.13 5.12 -5.20
CA LYS A 46 10.73 6.26 -6.04
C LYS A 46 9.31 6.12 -6.58
N LEU A 47 8.90 4.93 -6.99
CA LEU A 47 7.53 4.63 -7.41
C LEU A 47 6.56 4.79 -6.23
N ARG A 48 6.97 4.36 -5.04
CA ARG A 48 6.17 4.38 -3.82
C ARG A 48 6.03 5.76 -3.19
N PHE A 49 7.10 6.54 -3.11
CA PHE A 49 7.10 7.93 -2.63
C PHE A 49 7.07 8.91 -3.80
N GLY A 50 6.38 8.54 -4.87
CA GLY A 50 6.21 9.37 -6.04
C GLY A 50 5.40 10.63 -5.75
N ASN A 51 5.22 11.43 -6.79
CA ASN A 51 4.55 12.72 -6.69
C ASN A 51 3.14 12.63 -6.07
N ARG A 52 2.42 11.52 -6.30
CA ARG A 52 1.06 11.31 -5.79
C ARG A 52 1.01 11.16 -4.28
N GLN A 53 1.94 10.38 -3.72
CA GLN A 53 2.02 10.13 -2.29
C GLN A 53 2.61 11.34 -1.56
N GLN A 54 3.54 12.06 -2.20
CA GLN A 54 4.04 13.33 -1.66
C GLN A 54 2.94 14.40 -1.58
N ALA A 55 2.05 14.45 -2.57
CA ALA A 55 0.87 15.33 -2.53
C ALA A 55 -0.09 14.92 -1.41
N ALA A 56 -0.37 13.62 -1.23
CA ALA A 56 -1.18 13.16 -0.10
C ALA A 56 -0.50 13.49 1.26
N PHE A 57 0.82 13.36 1.35
CA PHE A 57 1.58 13.69 2.56
C PHE A 57 1.54 15.19 2.89
N SER A 58 1.45 16.07 1.88
CA SER A 58 1.32 17.51 2.15
C SER A 58 0.00 17.87 2.84
N LEU A 59 -1.04 17.04 2.73
CA LEU A 59 -2.29 17.19 3.48
C LEU A 59 -2.13 17.02 4.99
N GLN A 60 -1.04 16.39 5.47
CA GLN A 60 -0.74 16.33 6.90
C GLN A 60 -0.61 17.73 7.53
N SER A 61 -0.30 18.76 6.72
CA SER A 61 -0.27 20.15 7.19
C SER A 61 -1.63 20.70 7.59
N LEU A 62 -2.75 20.07 7.21
CA LEU A 62 -4.12 20.43 7.62
C LEU A 62 -4.41 20.09 9.09
N LEU A 63 -3.58 19.27 9.74
CA LEU A 63 -3.74 18.92 11.14
C LEU A 63 -3.55 20.17 12.03
N PRO A 64 -4.38 20.36 13.08
CA PRO A 64 -4.32 21.53 13.96
C PRO A 64 -2.95 21.78 14.62
N SER A 65 -2.19 20.72 14.88
CA SER A 65 -0.82 20.83 15.41
C SER A 65 0.19 21.42 14.42
N HIS A 66 -0.05 21.27 13.12
CA HIS A 66 0.79 21.78 12.03
C HIS A 66 0.21 23.02 11.35
N ALA A 67 -0.95 23.50 11.80
CA ALA A 67 -1.67 24.63 11.24
C ALA A 67 -0.86 25.93 11.17
N SER A 68 0.12 26.14 12.06
CA SER A 68 1.01 27.30 12.01
C SER A 68 1.85 27.38 10.72
N LYS A 69 2.15 26.22 10.11
CA LYS A 69 2.95 26.08 8.89
C LYS A 69 2.10 25.89 7.62
N LEU A 70 0.78 25.96 7.76
CA LEU A 70 -0.20 25.82 6.69
C LEU A 70 -0.06 27.01 5.73
N SER A 71 0.28 26.68 4.47
CA SER A 71 0.29 27.59 3.32
C SER A 71 -0.42 26.88 2.17
N PHE A 72 -1.25 27.61 1.44
CA PHE A 72 -1.99 27.07 0.30
C PHE A 72 -1.07 26.45 -0.75
N GLU A 73 0.11 27.06 -0.99
CA GLU A 73 1.13 26.57 -1.92
C GLU A 73 1.58 25.13 -1.66
N LYS A 74 1.53 24.67 -0.40
CA LYS A 74 1.91 23.30 -0.03
C LYS A 74 0.84 22.27 -0.37
N ILE A 75 -0.43 22.68 -0.34
CA ILE A 75 -1.58 21.81 -0.54
C ILE A 75 -2.10 21.92 -1.97
N GLU A 76 -1.76 22.98 -2.70
CA GLU A 76 -2.18 23.22 -4.08
C GLU A 76 -1.98 22.00 -5.00
N LYS A 77 -0.84 21.31 -4.89
CA LYS A 77 -0.59 20.07 -5.66
C LYS A 77 -1.57 18.95 -5.33
N ALA A 78 -1.95 18.83 -4.06
CA ALA A 78 -2.92 17.83 -3.60
C ALA A 78 -4.35 18.21 -4.00
N VAL A 79 -4.72 19.50 -3.88
CA VAL A 79 -6.01 20.03 -4.33
C VAL A 79 -6.21 19.77 -5.82
N ARG A 80 -5.19 20.08 -6.64
CA ARG A 80 -5.22 19.79 -8.09
C ARG A 80 -5.38 18.30 -8.39
N GLN A 81 -4.79 17.43 -7.58
CA GLN A 81 -4.85 15.98 -7.78
C GLN A 81 -6.21 15.39 -7.38
N TYR A 82 -6.86 15.94 -6.36
CA TYR A 82 -8.13 15.44 -5.83
C TYR A 82 -9.33 16.32 -6.18
N SER A 83 -9.20 17.21 -7.18
CA SER A 83 -10.23 18.17 -7.59
C SER A 83 -11.58 17.54 -7.93
N SER A 84 -11.60 16.28 -8.38
CA SER A 84 -12.82 15.53 -8.64
C SER A 84 -13.67 15.23 -7.40
N PHE A 85 -13.08 15.30 -6.21
CA PHE A 85 -13.74 15.02 -4.93
C PHE A 85 -14.11 16.29 -4.16
N LEU A 86 -13.74 17.47 -4.68
CA LEU A 86 -13.91 18.75 -4.01
C LEU A 86 -15.09 19.50 -4.63
N GLU A 87 -15.87 20.14 -3.77
CA GLU A 87 -16.93 21.05 -4.20
C GLU A 87 -16.22 22.40 -4.46
N ASN A 88 -16.10 22.79 -5.73
CA ASN A 88 -15.16 23.82 -6.26
C ASN A 88 -15.36 25.27 -5.75
N GLU A 89 -15.93 25.47 -4.57
CA GLU A 89 -16.11 26.78 -3.95
C GLU A 89 -14.89 27.09 -3.07
N GLU A 90 -14.09 28.09 -3.49
CA GLU A 90 -13.17 28.89 -2.66
C GLU A 90 -12.35 28.14 -1.59
N ILE A 91 -11.70 27.03 -1.97
CA ILE A 91 -10.87 26.20 -1.07
C ILE A 91 -9.77 27.03 -0.37
N GLU A 92 -9.24 28.06 -1.03
CA GLU A 92 -8.20 28.91 -0.44
C GLU A 92 -8.73 29.67 0.80
N ASP A 93 -9.95 30.22 0.72
CA ASP A 93 -10.58 30.95 1.82
C ASP A 93 -11.01 30.00 2.94
N GLU A 94 -11.48 28.80 2.58
CA GLU A 94 -11.78 27.73 3.53
C GLU A 94 -10.51 27.31 4.31
N VAL A 95 -9.37 27.17 3.63
CA VAL A 95 -8.08 26.84 4.26
C VAL A 95 -7.61 27.97 5.19
N GLN A 96 -7.82 29.24 4.83
CA GLN A 96 -7.45 30.37 5.69
C GLN A 96 -8.32 30.43 6.95
N THR A 97 -9.63 30.26 6.82
CA THR A 97 -10.55 30.26 7.96
C THR A 97 -10.33 29.06 8.88
N TRP A 98 -10.00 27.89 8.33
CA TRP A 98 -9.59 26.73 9.10
C TRP A 98 -8.29 26.94 9.87
N LYS A 99 -7.32 27.67 9.30
CA LYS A 99 -6.08 28.03 9.99
C LYS A 99 -6.36 28.85 11.26
N LEU A 100 -7.32 29.77 11.18
CA LEU A 100 -7.75 30.58 12.32
C LEU A 100 -8.45 29.71 13.37
N TYR A 101 -9.35 28.82 12.93
CA TYR A 101 -10.02 27.86 13.82
C TYR A 101 -9.03 26.92 14.53
N CYS A 102 -8.04 26.38 13.81
CA CYS A 102 -6.99 25.56 14.41
C CYS A 102 -6.15 26.32 15.43
N SER A 103 -6.03 27.64 15.27
CA SER A 103 -5.28 28.50 16.19
C SER A 103 -6.07 28.81 17.47
N SER A 104 -7.41 28.78 17.43
CA SER A 104 -8.27 28.99 18.60
C SER A 104 -8.52 27.73 19.43
N LEU A 105 -8.18 26.54 18.91
CA LEU A 105 -8.28 25.28 19.65
C LEU A 105 -7.27 25.20 20.81
N GLU A 106 -7.77 24.94 22.02
CA GLU A 106 -6.94 24.71 23.22
C GLU A 106 -6.15 23.40 23.14
N LYS A 107 -6.76 22.34 22.59
CA LYS A 107 -6.11 21.06 22.32
C LYS A 107 -5.90 20.91 20.81
N LYS A 108 -4.64 20.75 20.41
CA LYS A 108 -4.24 20.57 19.02
C LYS A 108 -3.97 19.10 18.76
N PRO A 109 -4.95 18.35 18.23
CA PRO A 109 -4.72 16.95 17.88
C PRO A 109 -3.62 16.82 16.83
N ASP A 110 -2.78 15.81 17.02
CA ASP A 110 -1.70 15.42 16.10
C ASP A 110 -2.11 14.29 15.15
N THR A 111 -3.26 13.65 15.41
CA THR A 111 -3.70 12.48 14.65
C THR A 111 -4.92 12.79 13.80
N VAL A 112 -4.95 12.27 12.57
CA VAL A 112 -6.08 12.43 11.64
C VAL A 112 -7.39 11.92 12.26
N THR A 113 -7.35 10.81 12.99
CA THR A 113 -8.53 10.26 13.67
C THR A 113 -9.09 11.22 14.72
N GLU A 114 -8.23 11.82 15.54
CA GLU A 114 -8.64 12.81 16.55
C GLU A 114 -9.19 14.07 15.88
N THR A 115 -8.60 14.53 14.78
CA THR A 115 -9.15 15.65 14.03
C THR A 115 -10.54 15.36 13.46
N LEU A 116 -10.75 14.17 12.90
CA LEU A 116 -12.05 13.76 12.38
C LEU A 116 -13.10 13.63 13.49
N THR A 117 -12.71 13.30 14.73
CA THR A 117 -13.66 13.29 15.86
C THR A 117 -14.10 14.69 16.29
N LEU A 118 -13.38 15.75 15.92
CA LEU A 118 -13.82 17.14 16.17
C LEU A 118 -14.86 17.62 15.15
N PHE A 119 -15.01 16.93 14.02
CA PHE A 119 -15.98 17.31 13.00
C PHE A 119 -17.38 16.82 13.39
N ASP A 120 -18.17 17.75 13.94
CA ASP A 120 -19.63 17.60 14.04
C ASP A 120 -20.32 17.89 12.69
N LYS A 121 -21.61 17.54 12.58
CA LYS A 121 -22.42 17.79 11.37
C LYS A 121 -22.39 19.26 10.91
N THR A 122 -22.29 20.19 11.84
CA THR A 122 -22.20 21.63 11.57
C THR A 122 -20.83 22.01 11.01
N LEU A 123 -19.76 21.46 11.58
CA LEU A 123 -18.38 21.75 11.19
C LEU A 123 -18.06 21.13 9.82
N SER A 124 -18.62 19.95 9.53
CA SER A 124 -18.56 19.34 8.19
C SER A 124 -19.29 20.15 7.12
N LEU A 125 -20.31 20.94 7.48
CA LEU A 125 -21.01 21.82 6.55
C LEU A 125 -20.24 23.14 6.35
N LEU A 126 -19.56 23.62 7.39
CA LEU A 126 -18.74 24.83 7.33
C LEU A 126 -17.42 24.61 6.58
N TYR A 127 -16.86 23.41 6.66
CA TYR A 127 -15.57 23.06 6.06
C TYR A 127 -15.64 21.76 5.23
N PRO A 128 -16.45 21.72 4.15
CA PRO A 128 -16.68 20.50 3.36
C PRO A 128 -15.42 20.03 2.61
N ASN A 129 -14.61 20.96 2.07
CA ASN A 129 -13.40 20.59 1.34
C ASN A 129 -12.29 20.12 2.28
N ILE A 130 -12.18 20.71 3.46
CA ILE A 130 -11.18 20.27 4.43
C ILE A 130 -11.56 18.91 5.01
N TYR A 131 -12.86 18.69 5.25
CA TYR A 131 -13.35 17.39 5.69
C TYR A 131 -13.04 16.28 4.67
N THR A 132 -13.33 16.53 3.39
CA THR A 132 -13.02 15.57 2.31
C THR A 132 -11.51 15.34 2.16
N LEU A 133 -10.68 16.39 2.24
CA LEU A 133 -9.22 16.25 2.23
C LEU A 133 -8.68 15.46 3.43
N LEU A 134 -9.26 15.62 4.63
CA LEU A 134 -8.90 14.83 5.81
C LEU A 134 -9.32 13.35 5.67
N ILE A 135 -10.48 13.08 5.06
CA ILE A 135 -10.88 11.71 4.70
C ILE A 135 -9.91 11.11 3.69
N ILE A 136 -9.52 11.86 2.67
CA ILE A 136 -8.53 11.42 1.68
C ILE A 136 -7.20 11.10 2.38
N LEU A 137 -6.76 11.95 3.30
CA LEU A 137 -5.57 11.69 4.11
C LEU A 137 -5.69 10.43 4.98
N ALA A 138 -6.87 10.17 5.54
CA ALA A 138 -7.13 8.96 6.34
C ALA A 138 -7.22 7.67 5.49
N THR A 139 -7.69 7.78 4.25
CA THR A 139 -7.94 6.63 3.36
C THR A 139 -6.75 6.29 2.48
N VAL A 140 -5.96 7.28 2.07
CA VAL A 140 -4.69 7.03 1.37
C VAL A 140 -3.72 6.42 2.38
N PRO A 141 -3.28 5.17 2.18
CA PRO A 141 -2.38 4.53 3.11
C PRO A 141 -1.03 5.25 3.09
N VAL A 142 -0.78 6.06 4.11
CA VAL A 142 0.54 6.68 4.34
C VAL A 142 1.57 5.59 4.74
N SER A 143 1.11 4.43 5.24
CA SER A 143 1.95 3.31 5.69
C SER A 143 1.59 1.95 5.05
N THR A 144 2.57 1.05 5.06
CA THR A 144 2.58 -0.28 4.42
C THR A 144 1.75 -1.37 5.12
N CYS A 145 0.87 -1.04 6.07
CA CYS A 145 0.20 -2.07 6.89
C CYS A 145 -0.57 -3.12 6.08
N THR A 146 -1.09 -2.77 4.90
CA THR A 146 -1.77 -3.72 3.98
C THR A 146 -0.82 -4.81 3.47
N VAL A 147 0.42 -4.44 3.20
CA VAL A 147 1.48 -5.32 2.68
C VAL A 147 2.00 -6.24 3.79
N GLU A 148 2.09 -5.76 5.04
CA GLU A 148 2.47 -6.60 6.18
C GLU A 148 1.42 -7.67 6.47
N ARG A 149 0.13 -7.30 6.40
CA ARG A 149 -0.98 -8.26 6.54
C ARG A 149 -0.98 -9.29 5.43
N SER A 150 -0.79 -8.89 4.18
CA SER A 150 -0.74 -9.83 3.04
C SER A 150 0.51 -10.72 3.09
N PHE A 151 1.69 -10.21 3.45
CA PHE A 151 2.88 -11.03 3.64
C PHE A 151 2.77 -12.00 4.82
N SER A 152 2.15 -11.59 5.93
CA SER A 152 1.88 -12.48 7.06
C SER A 152 0.93 -13.62 6.66
N LEU A 153 -0.15 -13.30 5.93
CA LEU A 153 -1.06 -14.30 5.38
C LEU A 153 -0.35 -15.23 4.39
N LEU A 154 0.45 -14.68 3.47
CA LEU A 154 1.23 -15.47 2.53
C LEU A 154 2.22 -16.38 3.24
N ARG A 155 2.86 -15.92 4.32
CA ARG A 155 3.74 -16.76 5.16
C ARG A 155 3.00 -17.92 5.81
N HIS A 156 1.72 -17.77 6.15
CA HIS A 156 0.89 -18.89 6.61
C HIS A 156 0.49 -19.85 5.49
N ILE A 157 0.31 -19.37 4.26
CA ILE A 157 -0.12 -20.18 3.12
C ILE A 157 1.07 -20.93 2.48
N LEU A 158 2.18 -20.22 2.27
CA LEU A 158 3.43 -20.68 1.67
C LEU A 158 4.37 -21.16 2.78
N THR A 159 4.15 -22.38 3.26
CA THR A 159 5.13 -23.08 4.09
C THR A 159 6.15 -23.81 3.23
N ASP A 160 7.28 -24.21 3.80
CA ASP A 160 8.38 -24.88 3.06
C ASP A 160 7.90 -26.13 2.29
N PHE A 161 6.97 -26.88 2.85
CA PHE A 161 6.35 -28.05 2.21
C PHE A 161 5.34 -27.70 1.11
N ARG A 162 4.90 -26.45 1.05
CA ARG A 162 3.89 -25.92 0.11
C ARG A 162 4.48 -24.92 -0.88
N ALA A 163 5.80 -24.73 -0.89
CA ALA A 163 6.49 -23.76 -1.73
C ALA A 163 6.30 -24.01 -3.24
N ASN A 164 6.05 -25.26 -3.65
CA ASN A 164 5.88 -25.66 -5.06
C ASN A 164 4.41 -25.69 -5.53
N MET A 165 3.48 -24.99 -4.85
CA MET A 165 2.10 -24.91 -5.31
C MET A 165 1.94 -24.02 -6.54
N LEU A 166 0.97 -24.34 -7.39
CA LEU A 166 0.59 -23.50 -8.53
C LEU A 166 0.17 -22.09 -8.06
N PRO A 167 0.56 -21.01 -8.78
CA PRO A 167 0.19 -19.64 -8.43
C PRO A 167 -1.32 -19.41 -8.29
N GLU A 168 -2.12 -20.10 -9.09
CA GLU A 168 -3.59 -20.03 -8.99
C GLU A 168 -4.10 -20.56 -7.64
N ARG A 169 -3.50 -21.65 -7.15
CA ARG A 169 -3.88 -22.24 -5.87
C ARG A 169 -3.51 -21.33 -4.71
N THR A 170 -2.33 -20.70 -4.75
CA THR A 170 -1.87 -19.80 -3.69
C THR A 170 -2.71 -18.54 -3.65
N SER A 171 -3.08 -17.99 -4.82
CA SER A 171 -4.01 -16.87 -4.94
C SER A 171 -5.39 -17.19 -4.36
N ASN A 172 -5.98 -18.34 -4.74
CA ASN A 172 -7.27 -18.78 -4.21
C ASN A 172 -7.25 -18.98 -2.68
N LEU A 173 -6.16 -19.54 -2.15
CA LEU A 173 -5.98 -19.69 -0.70
C LEU A 173 -5.81 -18.34 0.00
N ALA A 174 -5.15 -17.36 -0.64
CA ALA A 174 -5.00 -16.01 -0.08
C ALA A 174 -6.36 -15.31 0.05
N ILE A 175 -7.24 -15.45 -0.94
CA ILE A 175 -8.60 -14.92 -0.89
C ILE A 175 -9.39 -15.56 0.25
N LEU A 176 -9.33 -16.90 0.38
CA LEU A 176 -10.00 -17.63 1.47
C LEU A 176 -9.47 -17.22 2.85
N ALA A 177 -8.16 -17.05 3.00
CA ALA A 177 -7.54 -16.64 4.26
C ALA A 177 -7.86 -15.18 4.63
N TRP A 178 -7.97 -14.30 3.63
CA TRP A 178 -8.40 -12.91 3.84
C TRP A 178 -9.86 -12.83 4.29
N HIS A 179 -10.73 -13.60 3.63
CA HIS A 179 -12.16 -13.70 3.94
C HIS A 179 -12.48 -14.92 4.81
N ASN A 180 -11.67 -15.19 5.83
CA ASN A 180 -11.82 -16.36 6.71
C ASN A 180 -13.22 -16.44 7.36
N TYR A 181 -13.85 -15.29 7.64
CA TYR A 181 -15.23 -15.25 8.16
C TYR A 181 -16.26 -15.88 7.21
N LEU A 182 -16.11 -15.69 5.88
CA LEU A 182 -16.96 -16.35 4.90
C LEU A 182 -16.64 -17.85 4.81
N ALA A 183 -15.35 -18.20 4.88
CA ALA A 183 -14.93 -19.59 4.82
C ALA A 183 -15.49 -20.42 6.01
N ASN A 184 -15.50 -19.84 7.21
CA ASN A 184 -16.08 -20.49 8.41
C ASN A 184 -17.60 -20.58 8.38
N ALA A 185 -18.27 -19.74 7.58
CA ALA A 185 -19.71 -19.81 7.37
C ALA A 185 -20.12 -20.88 6.34
N LEU A 186 -19.17 -21.48 5.62
CA LEU A 186 -19.44 -22.55 4.66
C LEU A 186 -19.67 -23.89 5.38
N ASP A 187 -20.61 -24.66 4.87
CA ASP A 187 -20.90 -26.01 5.35
C ASP A 187 -19.81 -26.98 4.87
N GLY A 188 -19.00 -27.47 5.82
CA GLY A 188 -17.90 -28.39 5.55
C GLY A 188 -18.34 -29.69 4.87
N ASN A 189 -19.56 -30.18 5.15
CA ASN A 189 -20.06 -31.42 4.56
C ASN A 189 -20.29 -31.27 3.05
N LYS A 190 -20.88 -30.14 2.64
CA LYS A 190 -21.08 -29.82 1.21
C LYS A 190 -19.76 -29.69 0.45
N ILE A 191 -18.72 -29.14 1.09
CA ILE A 191 -17.40 -29.02 0.48
C ILE A 191 -16.80 -30.40 0.22
N VAL A 192 -16.94 -31.34 1.17
CA VAL A 192 -16.47 -32.72 1.03
C VAL A 192 -17.22 -33.44 -0.09
N ASP A 193 -18.53 -33.25 -0.18
CA ASP A 193 -19.36 -33.85 -1.24
C ASP A 193 -18.92 -33.37 -2.64
N ILE A 194 -18.78 -32.04 -2.82
CA ILE A 194 -18.27 -31.45 -4.08
C ILE A 194 -16.84 -31.93 -4.40
N PHE A 195 -16.00 -32.10 -3.37
CA PHE A 195 -14.65 -32.61 -3.57
C PHE A 195 -14.65 -34.08 -4.01
N ASN A 196 -15.59 -34.89 -3.51
CA ASN A 196 -15.74 -36.30 -3.87
C ASN A 196 -16.36 -36.50 -5.26
N GLU A 197 -17.13 -35.54 -5.77
CA GLU A 197 -17.62 -35.54 -7.16
C GLU A 197 -16.49 -35.43 -8.20
N LYS A 198 -15.36 -34.81 -7.85
CA LYS A 198 -14.18 -34.77 -8.74
C LYS A 198 -13.51 -36.14 -8.82
N THR A 199 -13.31 -36.62 -10.05
CA THR A 199 -12.61 -37.88 -10.33
C THR A 199 -11.22 -37.88 -9.71
N ARG A 200 -11.00 -38.74 -8.71
CA ARG A 200 -9.67 -38.94 -8.10
C ARG A 200 -8.70 -39.52 -9.14
N ARG A 201 -7.48 -38.98 -9.18
CA ARG A 201 -6.41 -39.47 -10.07
C ARG A 201 -5.78 -40.80 -9.62
N VAL A 202 -6.06 -41.25 -8.40
CA VAL A 202 -5.56 -42.51 -7.84
C VAL A 202 -6.76 -43.36 -7.42
N LYS A 203 -6.86 -44.56 -7.99
CA LYS A 203 -7.77 -45.61 -7.55
C LYS A 203 -7.05 -46.39 -6.44
N PHE A 204 -7.70 -46.54 -5.29
CA PHE A 204 -7.27 -47.45 -4.23
C PHE A 204 -7.80 -48.85 -4.52
#